data_AF-A0A0S8F3S3-F1
#
_entry.id   AF-A0A0S8F3S3-F1
#
_cell.length_a   1.000
_cell.length_b   1.000
_cell.length_c   1.000
_cell.angle_alpha   90.00
_cell.angle_beta   90.00
_cell.angle_gamma   90.00
#
_symmetry.space_group_name_H-M   'P 1'
#
loop_
_entity.id
_entity.type
_entity.pdbx_description
1 polymer ?
#
loop_
_entity_poly.entity_id
_entity_poly.type
_entity_poly.pdbx_seq_one_letter_code
_entity_poly.pdbx_strand_id
1 'polypeptide(L)'
;MRKLHIAIGVLNIEATVQDYSVRFGRSPEVVVANEYALWRTDTLNFSVRKVSSQESGQLRHLGWEDASCSAFTVETDVNGVLWEHFSPEQQAKEIKETWPGAAYSSQQAEC
;
A
#
# COMPACT_ATOMS: atom_id res chain seq x y z
N MET A 1 -11.04 7.19 11.05
CA MET A 1 -11.51 7.70 9.75
C MET A 1 -10.92 6.82 8.65
N ARG A 2 -11.58 6.73 7.48
CA ARG A 2 -11.09 5.94 6.34
C ARG A 2 -9.88 6.62 5.70
N LYS A 3 -8.88 5.83 5.26
CA LYS A 3 -7.76 6.32 4.46
C LYS A 3 -7.93 5.88 3.02
N LEU A 4 -7.73 6.79 2.08
CA LEU A 4 -7.72 6.44 0.66
C LEU A 4 -6.54 5.52 0.41
N HIS A 5 -6.81 4.33 -0.15
CA HIS A 5 -5.78 3.43 -0.58
C HIS A 5 -5.46 3.65 -2.06
N ILE A 6 -4.16 3.74 -2.38
CA ILE A 6 -3.67 3.81 -3.76
C ILE A 6 -2.48 2.89 -3.87
N ALA A 7 -2.48 2.01 -4.87
CA ALA A 7 -1.31 1.23 -5.23
C ALA A 7 -0.89 1.43 -6.67
N ILE A 8 0.41 1.65 -6.88
CA ILE A 8 1.00 1.76 -8.22
C ILE A 8 2.09 0.72 -8.44
N GLY A 9 2.32 0.38 -9.70
CA GLY A 9 3.47 -0.41 -10.12
C GLY A 9 4.72 0.45 -10.28
N VAL A 10 5.88 -0.03 -9.87
CA VAL A 10 7.17 0.65 -10.07
C VAL A 10 8.26 -0.30 -10.55
N LEU A 11 9.29 0.23 -11.23
CA LEU A 11 10.46 -0.55 -11.64
C LEU A 11 11.50 -0.73 -10.53
N ASN A 12 11.71 0.30 -9.72
CA ASN A 12 12.79 0.36 -8.73
C ASN A 12 12.23 0.83 -7.38
N ILE A 13 12.14 -0.11 -6.44
CA ILE A 13 11.63 0.15 -5.08
C ILE A 13 12.53 1.12 -4.33
N GLU A 14 13.85 0.95 -4.38
CA GLU A 14 14.78 1.79 -3.62
C GLU A 14 14.71 3.25 -4.08
N ALA A 15 14.76 3.49 -5.38
CA ALA A 15 14.65 4.84 -5.94
C ALA A 15 13.27 5.46 -5.63
N THR A 16 12.20 4.66 -5.70
CA THR A 16 10.85 5.11 -5.34
C THR A 16 10.77 5.47 -3.86
N VAL A 17 11.38 4.66 -2.98
CA VAL A 17 11.39 4.93 -1.54
C VAL A 17 12.07 6.26 -1.24
N GLN A 18 13.20 6.54 -1.89
CA GLN A 18 13.92 7.80 -1.73
C GLN A 18 13.07 9.00 -2.18
N ASP A 19 12.49 8.95 -3.39
CA ASP A 19 11.67 10.05 -3.93
C ASP A 19 10.37 10.26 -3.14
N TYR A 20 9.61 9.19 -2.92
CA TYR A 20 8.27 9.31 -2.33
C TYR A 20 8.32 9.64 -0.85
N SER A 21 9.38 9.25 -0.14
CA SER A 21 9.56 9.69 1.25
C SER A 21 9.75 11.20 1.36
N VAL A 22 10.41 11.83 0.39
CA VAL A 22 10.54 13.30 0.34
C VAL A 22 9.18 13.92 0.01
N ARG A 23 8.45 13.38 -0.97
CA ARG A 23 7.13 13.89 -1.37
C ARG A 23 6.09 13.79 -0.27
N PHE A 24 6.10 12.70 0.48
CA PHE A 24 5.18 12.47 1.61
C PHE A 24 5.69 13.08 2.92
N GLY A 25 6.92 13.60 2.95
CA GLY A 25 7.54 14.15 4.16
C GLY A 25 7.76 13.11 5.26
N ARG A 26 7.77 11.81 4.93
CA ARG A 26 7.98 10.72 5.90
C ARG A 26 8.50 9.45 5.25
N SER A 27 9.22 8.66 6.04
CA SER A 27 9.66 7.32 5.65
C SER A 27 8.46 6.35 5.51
N PRO A 28 8.58 5.31 4.67
CA PRO A 28 7.60 4.24 4.61
C PRO A 28 7.51 3.50 5.96
N GLU A 29 6.33 2.97 6.26
CA GLU A 29 6.11 2.06 7.39
C GLU A 29 6.65 0.65 7.08
N VAL A 30 6.68 0.28 5.80
CA VAL A 30 7.19 -1.01 5.34
C VAL A 30 8.06 -0.81 4.11
N VAL A 31 9.22 -1.47 4.12
CA VAL A 31 10.02 -1.70 2.92
C VAL A 31 10.36 -3.18 2.85
N VAL A 32 10.00 -3.81 1.75
CA VAL A 32 10.50 -5.12 1.36
C VAL A 32 11.45 -4.92 0.20
N ALA A 33 12.72 -5.22 0.42
CA ALA A 33 13.78 -4.98 -0.54
C ALA A 33 13.42 -5.54 -1.93
N ASN A 34 13.50 -4.67 -2.95
CA ASN A 34 13.22 -5.00 -4.35
C ASN A 34 11.79 -5.48 -4.67
N GLU A 35 10.84 -5.42 -3.73
CA GLU A 35 9.49 -5.96 -3.93
C GLU A 35 8.38 -4.94 -3.65
N TYR A 36 8.43 -4.24 -2.51
CA TYR A 36 7.28 -3.49 -2.01
C TYR A 36 7.67 -2.37 -1.05
N ALA A 37 6.87 -1.30 -1.02
CA ALA A 37 6.90 -0.31 0.05
C ALA A 37 5.51 0.26 0.33
N LEU A 38 5.29 0.70 1.57
CA LEU A 38 4.00 1.21 2.05
C LEU A 38 4.20 2.43 2.94
N TRP A 39 3.46 3.48 2.66
CA TRP A 39 3.34 4.68 3.47
C TRP A 39 1.91 4.81 3.97
N ARG A 40 1.75 5.27 5.21
CA ARG A 40 0.46 5.79 5.68
C ARG A 40 0.60 7.20 6.21
N THR A 41 -0.47 7.95 6.07
CA THR A 41 -0.72 9.24 6.73
C THR A 41 -2.10 9.19 7.38
N ASP A 42 -2.60 10.30 7.90
CA ASP A 42 -3.93 10.36 8.51
C ASP A 42 -5.05 10.04 7.51
N THR A 43 -4.85 10.36 6.24
CA THR A 43 -5.89 10.24 5.19
C THR A 43 -5.48 9.35 4.02
N LEU A 44 -4.24 8.90 3.94
CA LEU A 44 -3.70 8.15 2.80
C LEU A 44 -3.03 6.85 3.26
N ASN A 45 -3.30 5.77 2.56
CA ASN A 45 -2.54 4.51 2.56
C ASN A 45 -1.99 4.34 1.14
N PHE A 46 -0.69 4.53 0.94
CA PHE A 46 -0.08 4.49 -0.38
C PHE A 46 0.94 3.36 -0.46
N SER A 47 0.81 2.48 -1.45
CA SER A 47 1.75 1.39 -1.65
C SER A 47 2.31 1.33 -3.07
N VAL A 48 3.50 0.75 -3.17
CA VAL A 48 4.14 0.46 -4.46
C VAL A 48 4.58 -0.98 -4.50
N ARG A 49 4.44 -1.61 -5.66
CA ARG A 49 4.93 -2.96 -5.91
C ARG A 49 5.82 -2.99 -7.13
N LYS A 50 6.89 -3.78 -7.09
CA LYS A 50 7.73 -4.00 -8.26
C LYS A 50 6.94 -4.72 -9.35
N VAL A 51 7.00 -4.20 -10.57
CA VAL A 51 6.32 -4.74 -11.75
C VAL A 51 7.24 -4.70 -12.97
N SER A 52 6.73 -5.18 -14.12
CA SER A 52 7.42 -5.08 -15.40
C SER A 52 7.56 -3.62 -15.86
N SER A 53 8.44 -3.35 -16.84
CA SER A 53 8.60 -2.00 -17.40
C SER A 53 7.34 -1.49 -18.09
N GLN A 54 6.52 -2.39 -18.62
CA GLN A 54 5.25 -2.07 -19.26
C GLN A 54 4.23 -1.55 -18.25
N GLU A 55 4.24 -2.04 -17.01
CA GLU A 55 3.27 -1.73 -15.96
C GLU A 55 3.74 -0.64 -15.01
N SER A 56 5.00 -0.21 -15.11
CA SER A 56 5.56 0.81 -14.23
C SER A 56 4.90 2.17 -14.43
N GLY A 57 4.61 2.84 -13.31
CA GLY A 57 3.86 4.09 -13.27
C GLY A 57 2.36 3.93 -13.41
N GLN A 58 1.85 2.70 -13.63
CA GLN A 58 0.42 2.45 -13.74
C GLN A 58 -0.22 2.22 -12.37
N LEU A 59 -1.49 2.62 -12.27
CA LEU A 59 -2.37 2.29 -11.16
C LEU A 59 -2.66 0.79 -11.18
N ARG A 60 -2.50 0.13 -10.02
CA ARG A 60 -2.87 -1.28 -9.83
C ARG A 60 -4.27 -1.42 -9.25
N HIS A 61 -4.55 -0.69 -8.18
CA HIS A 61 -5.87 -0.61 -7.57
C HIS A 61 -6.01 0.67 -6.73
N LEU A 62 -7.26 1.07 -6.50
CA LEU A 62 -7.67 2.03 -5.48
C LEU A 62 -8.31 1.27 -4.32
N GLY A 63 -8.66 1.98 -3.26
CA GLY A 63 -9.40 1.35 -2.18
C GLY A 63 -9.64 2.23 -0.97
N TRP A 64 -10.12 1.59 0.09
CA TRP A 64 -10.26 2.17 1.41
C TRP A 64 -9.61 1.28 2.46
N GLU A 65 -8.67 1.83 3.21
CA GLU A 65 -8.33 1.28 4.51
C GLU A 65 -9.34 1.81 5.55
N ASP A 66 -10.07 0.90 6.17
CA ASP A 66 -11.15 1.18 7.11
C ASP A 66 -11.08 0.22 8.30
N ALA A 67 -10.78 0.76 9.49
CA ALA A 67 -10.70 -0.01 10.72
C ALA A 67 -12.03 -0.63 11.16
N SER A 68 -13.17 -0.17 10.62
CA SER A 68 -14.48 -0.77 10.87
C SER A 68 -14.81 -1.93 9.93
N CYS A 69 -13.98 -2.19 8.92
CA CYS A 69 -14.21 -3.25 7.95
C CYS A 69 -13.95 -4.63 8.58
N SER A 70 -14.91 -5.55 8.44
CA SER A 70 -14.81 -6.91 8.97
C SER A 70 -14.26 -7.92 7.96
N ALA A 71 -14.26 -7.60 6.66
CA ALA A 71 -13.89 -8.51 5.58
C ALA A 71 -13.23 -7.76 4.42
N PHE A 72 -12.17 -8.35 3.86
CA PHE A 72 -11.55 -7.83 2.64
C PHE A 72 -12.51 -8.03 1.46
N THR A 73 -12.81 -6.97 0.73
CA THR A 73 -13.66 -7.03 -0.48
C THR A 73 -12.96 -6.40 -1.67
N VAL A 74 -13.30 -6.91 -2.86
CA VAL A 74 -12.79 -6.40 -4.14
C VAL A 74 -13.95 -6.18 -5.08
N GLU A 75 -13.95 -5.03 -5.75
CA GLU A 75 -14.89 -4.72 -6.82
C GLU A 75 -14.21 -3.96 -7.96
N THR A 76 -14.86 -3.87 -9.11
CA THR A 76 -14.39 -3.04 -10.23
C THR A 76 -15.39 -1.91 -10.44
N ASP A 77 -14.89 -0.68 -10.50
CA ASP A 77 -15.75 0.48 -10.73
C ASP A 77 -16.17 0.61 -12.21
N VAL A 78 -17.01 1.62 -12.48
CA VAL A 78 -17.53 1.88 -13.84
C VAL A 78 -16.45 2.29 -14.85
N ASN A 79 -15.23 2.61 -14.40
CA ASN A 79 -14.09 2.96 -15.24
C ASN A 79 -13.13 1.78 -15.43
N GLY A 80 -13.44 0.61 -14.86
CA GLY A 80 -12.57 -0.56 -14.92
C GLY A 80 -11.45 -0.57 -13.88
N VAL A 81 -11.47 0.33 -12.89
CA VAL A 81 -10.46 0.36 -11.83
C VAL A 81 -10.83 -0.66 -10.76
N LEU A 82 -9.86 -1.47 -10.33
CA LEU A 82 -10.03 -2.37 -9.19
C LEU A 82 -10.03 -1.57 -7.88
N TRP A 83 -11.02 -1.82 -7.03
CA TRP A 83 -11.16 -1.23 -5.70
C TRP A 83 -11.09 -2.30 -4.63
N GLU A 84 -10.27 -2.08 -3.61
CA GLU A 84 -10.15 -2.92 -2.43
C GLU A 84 -10.69 -2.20 -1.19
N HIS A 85 -11.40 -2.90 -0.30
CA HIS A 85 -11.83 -2.35 0.98
C HIS A 85 -11.44 -3.30 2.09
N PHE A 86 -10.62 -2.83 3.02
CA PHE A 86 -9.96 -3.68 4.00
C PHE A 86 -9.63 -2.96 5.29
N SER A 87 -9.36 -3.72 6.35
CA SER A 87 -8.84 -3.19 7.62
C SER A 87 -7.29 -3.14 7.61
N PRO A 88 -6.67 -2.29 8.46
CA PRO A 88 -5.22 -2.27 8.62
C PRO A 88 -4.62 -3.65 8.97
N GLU A 89 -5.33 -4.44 9.78
CA GLU A 89 -4.93 -5.79 10.20
C GLU A 89 -4.94 -6.76 9.03
N GLN A 90 -5.91 -6.64 8.12
CA GLN A 90 -5.99 -7.47 6.92
C GLN A 90 -4.81 -7.20 5.98
N GLN A 91 -4.48 -5.92 5.73
CA GLN A 91 -3.31 -5.58 4.91
C GLN A 91 -2.00 -6.02 5.58
N ALA A 92 -1.87 -5.86 6.91
CA ALA A 92 -0.70 -6.35 7.63
C ALA A 92 -0.57 -7.88 7.56
N LYS A 93 -1.69 -8.61 7.60
CA LYS A 93 -1.71 -10.06 7.40
C LYS A 93 -1.26 -10.43 5.98
N GLU A 94 -1.79 -9.78 4.95
CA GLU A 94 -1.40 -10.00 3.55
C GLU A 94 0.10 -9.76 3.34
N ILE A 95 0.65 -8.68 3.90
CA ILE A 95 2.08 -8.37 3.82
C ILE A 95 2.92 -9.47 4.46
N LYS A 96 2.52 -9.99 5.63
CA LYS A 96 3.21 -11.11 6.30
C LYS A 96 3.10 -12.42 5.53
N GLU A 97 1.95 -12.70 4.94
CA GLU A 97 1.74 -13.91 4.15
C GLU A 97 2.54 -13.86 2.83
N THR A 98 2.61 -12.69 2.20
CA THR A 98 3.36 -12.48 0.96
C THR A 98 4.87 -12.42 1.20
N TRP A 99 5.29 -11.76 2.28
CA TRP A 99 6.69 -11.60 2.68
C TRP A 99 6.87 -11.92 4.16
N PRO A 100 7.06 -13.20 4.53
CA PRO A 100 7.21 -13.60 5.93
C PRO A 100 8.36 -12.92 6.68
N GLY A 101 9.38 -12.42 5.96
CA GLY A 101 10.50 -11.66 6.52
C GLY A 101 10.25 -10.15 6.69
N ALA A 102 9.10 -9.64 6.23
CA ALA A 102 8.72 -8.25 6.47
C ALA A 102 8.34 -8.10 7.96
N ALA A 103 9.21 -7.47 8.76
CA ALA A 103 8.96 -7.18 10.16
C ALA A 103 7.92 -6.05 10.31
N TYR A 104 6.68 -6.32 9.89
CA TYR A 104 5.59 -5.35 9.88
C TYR A 104 4.45 -5.74 10.82
N SER A 105 3.85 -4.76 11.49
CA SER A 105 2.67 -4.91 12.35
C SER A 105 1.72 -3.74 12.06
N SER A 106 0.41 -3.98 12.09
CA SER A 106 -0.61 -2.93 11.87
C SER A 106 -0.69 -1.90 12.99
N GLN A 107 0.16 -1.99 14.03
CA GLN A 107 0.13 -1.07 15.15
C GLN A 107 0.43 0.36 14.71
N GLN A 108 -0.57 1.21 14.92
CA GLN A 108 -0.52 2.65 14.71
C GLN A 108 0.69 3.20 15.47
N ALA A 109 1.57 3.90 14.77
CA ALA A 109 2.52 4.78 15.42
C ALA A 109 1.72 5.88 16.11
N GLU A 110 1.41 5.68 17.39
CA GLU A 110 1.01 6.75 18.30
C GLU A 110 2.14 7.80 18.31
N CYS A 111 1.79 9.05 18.01
CA CYS A 111 2.58 10.21 18.42
C CYS A 111 1.87 10.88 19.59
#